data_AF-A0A1T5JQF5-F1
#
_entry.id   AF-A0A1T5JQF5-F1
#
_cell.length_a   1.000
_cell.length_b   1.000
_cell.length_c   1.000
_cell.angle_alpha   90.00
_cell.angle_beta   90.00
_cell.angle_gamma   90.00
#
_symmetry.space_group_name_H-M   'P 1'
#
loop_
_entity.id
_entity.type
_entity.pdbx_description
1 polymer ?
#
loop_
_entity_poly.entity_id
_entity_poly.type
_entity_poly.pdbx_seq_one_letter_code
_entity_poly.pdbx_strand_id
1 'polypeptide(L)'
;MHYIKFKEQELPIAIDFAVIKNTSAKLKITLQEFETAINDMEKTEVIAFEALKRGHKLENIPFNIKETDVEDILSEEQNYANFLHIFTQSVLKMFTPSKKN
;
A
#
# COMPACT_ATOMS: atom_id res chain seq x y z
N MET A 1 7.40 -0.76 -10.66
CA MET A 1 7.29 -0.23 -9.28
C MET A 1 6.38 0.98 -9.32
N HIS A 2 5.66 1.28 -8.24
CA HIS A 2 4.78 2.45 -8.14
C HIS A 2 5.35 3.43 -7.10
N TYR A 3 4.95 4.70 -7.18
CA TYR A 3 5.44 5.76 -6.28
C TYR A 3 4.31 6.70 -5.87
N ILE A 4 4.43 7.26 -4.67
CA ILE A 4 3.59 8.35 -4.15
C ILE A 4 4.49 9.55 -3.82
N LYS A 5 4.03 10.77 -4.09
CA LYS A 5 4.81 11.99 -3.83
C LYS A 5 4.52 12.53 -2.45
N PHE A 6 5.54 12.86 -1.68
CA PHE A 6 5.38 13.51 -0.38
C PHE A 6 6.60 14.37 -0.05
N LYS A 7 6.39 15.65 0.31
CA LYS A 7 7.47 16.60 0.68
C LYS A 7 8.67 16.54 -0.28
N GLU A 8 8.39 16.66 -1.58
CA GLU A 8 9.36 16.60 -2.69
C GLU A 8 10.04 15.24 -2.92
N GLN A 9 9.70 14.21 -2.14
CA GLN A 9 10.22 12.85 -2.29
C GLN A 9 9.25 11.98 -3.08
N GLU A 10 9.81 11.04 -3.84
CA GLU A 10 9.06 9.93 -4.44
C GLU A 10 9.23 8.70 -3.56
N LEU A 11 8.16 8.32 -2.86
CA LEU A 11 8.16 7.20 -1.93
C LEU A 11 7.77 5.92 -2.69
N PRO A 12 8.64 4.91 -2.74
CA PRO A 12 8.33 3.66 -3.42
C PRO A 12 7.24 2.92 -2.68
N ILE A 13 6.26 2.43 -3.44
CA ILE A 13 5.13 1.68 -2.90
C ILE A 13 4.92 0.40 -3.71
N ALA A 14 4.74 -0.68 -2.97
CA ALA A 14 4.52 -2.00 -3.55
C ALA A 14 3.45 -2.72 -2.75
N ILE A 15 2.50 -3.33 -3.46
CA ILE A 15 1.42 -4.10 -2.87
C ILE A 15 1.53 -5.51 -3.45
N ASP A 16 1.81 -6.46 -2.58
CA ASP A 16 1.94 -7.88 -2.91
C ASP A 16 1.32 -8.73 -1.78
N PHE A 17 1.36 -10.06 -1.91
CA PHE A 17 0.83 -10.96 -0.89
C PHE A 17 1.47 -10.77 0.50
N ALA A 18 2.70 -10.26 0.59
CA ALA A 18 3.33 -10.00 1.88
C ALA A 18 2.67 -8.81 2.58
N VAL A 19 2.34 -7.74 1.83
CA VAL A 19 1.57 -6.60 2.36
C VAL A 19 0.21 -7.07 2.84
N ILE A 20 -0.54 -7.78 2.00
CA ILE A 20 -1.88 -8.27 2.35
C ILE A 20 -1.81 -9.12 3.63
N LYS A 21 -0.88 -10.08 3.71
CA LYS A 21 -0.69 -10.94 4.87
C LYS A 21 -0.35 -10.16 6.13
N ASN A 22 0.58 -9.20 6.05
CA ASN A 22 0.99 -8.40 7.20
C ASN A 22 -0.15 -7.52 7.71
N THR A 23 -0.88 -6.87 6.81
CA THR A 23 -2.01 -6.02 7.17
C THR A 23 -3.14 -6.85 7.78
N SER A 24 -3.48 -8.02 7.21
CA SER A 24 -4.46 -8.94 7.80
C SER A 24 -4.09 -9.34 9.23
N ALA A 25 -2.81 -9.60 9.50
CA ALA A 25 -2.34 -9.92 10.84
C ALA A 25 -2.42 -8.72 11.81
N LYS A 26 -2.03 -7.52 11.35
CA LYS A 26 -2.07 -6.28 12.15
C LYS A 26 -3.50 -5.86 12.50
N LEU A 27 -4.38 -5.84 11.50
CA LEU A 27 -5.77 -5.41 11.65
C LEU A 27 -6.71 -6.51 12.18
N LYS A 28 -6.21 -7.76 12.29
CA LYS A 28 -6.99 -8.95 12.64
C LYS A 28 -8.20 -9.16 11.73
N ILE A 29 -7.99 -8.95 10.43
CA ILE A 29 -9.01 -9.11 9.37
C ILE A 29 -8.68 -10.28 8.46
N THR A 30 -9.72 -10.89 7.90
CA THR A 30 -9.61 -11.89 6.84
C THR A 30 -9.31 -11.25 5.48
N LEU A 31 -8.99 -12.08 4.48
CA LEU A 31 -8.81 -11.61 3.10
C LEU A 31 -10.10 -11.05 2.49
N GLN A 32 -11.26 -11.56 2.90
CA GLN A 32 -12.56 -11.11 2.41
C GLN A 32 -12.91 -9.71 2.92
N GLU A 33 -12.47 -9.38 4.13
CA GLU A 33 -12.66 -8.06 4.75
C GLU A 33 -11.67 -7.01 4.23
N PHE A 34 -10.74 -7.37 3.35
CA PHE A 34 -9.76 -6.42 2.83
C PHE A 34 -10.39 -5.38 1.90
N GLU A 35 -11.43 -5.76 1.15
CA GLU A 35 -12.19 -4.85 0.28
C GLU A 35 -12.95 -3.79 1.08
N THR A 36 -13.46 -4.13 2.26
CA THR A 36 -14.09 -3.14 3.14
C THR A 36 -13.04 -2.34 3.90
N ALA A 37 -11.90 -2.95 4.25
CA ALA A 37 -10.80 -2.28 4.94
C ALA A 37 -10.15 -1.16 4.11
N ILE A 38 -10.01 -1.30 2.79
CA ILE A 38 -9.43 -0.24 1.94
C ILE A 38 -10.34 1.00 1.79
N ASN A 39 -11.60 0.91 2.23
CA ASN A 39 -12.54 2.04 2.21
C ASN A 39 -12.66 2.74 3.58
N ASP A 40 -11.93 2.26 4.57
CA ASP A 40 -11.85 2.80 5.93
C ASP A 40 -10.50 3.51 6.08
N MET A 41 -10.51 4.79 6.42
CA MET A 41 -9.29 5.61 6.40
C MET A 41 -8.21 5.06 7.34
N GLU A 42 -8.56 4.74 8.59
CA GLU A 42 -7.60 4.22 9.58
C GLU A 42 -6.98 2.90 9.12
N LYS A 43 -7.78 2.03 8.49
CA LYS A 43 -7.26 0.76 7.95
C LYS A 43 -6.44 0.99 6.69
N THR A 44 -6.81 1.96 5.86
CA THR A 44 -6.09 2.34 4.65
C THR A 44 -4.69 2.85 4.98
N GLU A 45 -4.55 3.64 6.04
CA GLU A 45 -3.24 4.07 6.55
C GLU A 45 -2.35 2.87 6.92
N VAL A 46 -2.90 1.86 7.60
CA VAL A 46 -2.14 0.64 7.93
C VAL A 46 -1.71 -0.12 6.67
N ILE A 47 -2.59 -0.20 5.66
CA ILE A 47 -2.27 -0.84 4.37
C ILE A 47 -1.17 -0.04 3.66
N ALA A 48 -1.29 1.29 3.61
CA ALA A 48 -0.31 2.17 2.98
C ALA A 48 1.05 2.10 3.67
N PHE A 49 1.08 2.05 5.00
CA PHE A 49 2.32 1.90 5.77
C PHE A 49 3.06 0.60 5.41
N GLU A 50 2.37 -0.54 5.41
CA GLU A 50 2.98 -1.82 5.03
C GLU A 50 3.39 -1.83 3.55
N ALA A 51 2.64 -1.16 2.67
CA ALA A 51 2.97 -1.03 1.26
C ALA A 51 4.22 -0.16 1.01
N LEU A 52 4.38 0.94 1.75
CA LEU A 52 5.55 1.80 1.70
C LEU A 52 6.78 1.06 2.23
N LYS A 53 6.65 0.39 3.38
CA LYS A 53 7.69 -0.47 3.95
C LYS A 53 8.13 -1.55 2.96
N ARG A 54 7.18 -2.13 2.22
CA ARG A 54 7.45 -3.13 1.19
C ARG A 54 8.19 -2.53 -0.01
N GLY A 55 7.75 -1.38 -0.52
CA GLY A 55 8.39 -0.68 -1.64
C GLY A 55 9.85 -0.34 -1.34
N HIS A 56 10.11 0.27 -0.17
CA HIS A 56 11.46 0.59 0.29
C HIS A 56 12.35 -0.64 0.38
N LYS A 57 11.83 -1.75 0.93
CA LYS A 57 12.57 -3.01 1.01
C LYS A 57 12.92 -3.57 -0.38
N LEU A 58 12.03 -3.44 -1.36
CA LEU A 58 12.26 -3.95 -2.72
C LEU A 58 13.28 -3.12 -3.49
N GLU A 59 13.34 -1.82 -3.25
CA GLU A 59 14.32 -0.93 -3.87
C GLU A 59 15.61 -0.76 -3.06
N ASN A 60 15.70 -1.40 -1.90
CA ASN A 60 16.84 -1.29 -0.98
C ASN A 60 17.09 0.17 -0.51
N ILE A 61 16.00 0.90 -0.29
CA ILE A 61 16.00 2.29 0.21
C ILE A 61 15.70 2.28 1.72
N PRO A 62 16.40 3.08 2.55
CA PRO A 62 16.09 3.17 3.98
C PRO A 62 14.66 3.62 4.25
N PHE A 63 13.93 2.86 5.07
CA PHE A 63 12.57 3.19 5.46
C PHE A 63 12.55 4.04 6.73
N ASN A 64 12.41 5.37 6.56
CA ASN A 64 12.41 6.36 7.64
C ASN A 64 11.04 7.00 7.89
N ILE A 65 9.97 6.40 7.37
CA ILE A 65 8.58 6.85 7.52
C ILE A 65 7.97 6.23 8.78
N LYS A 66 7.30 7.03 9.61
CA LYS A 66 6.55 6.57 10.77
C LYS A 66 5.08 6.32 10.40
N GLU A 67 4.38 5.51 11.18
CA GLU A 67 2.95 5.26 10.96
C GLU A 67 2.13 6.58 10.98
N THR A 68 2.50 7.53 11.85
CA THR A 68 1.87 8.86 11.93
C THR A 68 2.10 9.73 10.69
N ASP A 69 3.16 9.49 9.92
CA ASP A 69 3.42 10.26 8.69
C ASP A 69 2.50 9.81 7.55
N VAL A 70 1.84 8.65 7.68
CA VAL A 70 1.00 8.08 6.62
C VAL A 70 -0.32 8.82 6.49
N GLU A 71 -0.88 9.29 7.60
CA GLU A 71 -2.05 10.18 7.59
C GLU A 71 -1.74 11.43 6.75
N ASP A 72 -0.60 12.09 6.99
CA ASP A 72 -0.17 13.24 6.20
C ASP A 72 0.00 12.89 4.72
N ILE A 73 0.62 11.74 4.40
CA ILE A 73 0.81 11.27 3.03
C ILE A 73 -0.53 11.10 2.31
N LEU A 74 -1.52 10.49 2.97
CA LEU A 74 -2.84 10.22 2.40
C LEU A 74 -3.80 11.41 2.49
N SER A 75 -3.53 12.41 3.32
CA SER A 75 -4.35 13.62 3.46
C SER A 75 -4.39 14.46 2.18
N GLU A 76 -3.35 14.36 1.35
CA GLU A 76 -3.35 14.92 0.00
C GLU A 76 -4.27 14.09 -0.90
N GLU A 77 -5.38 14.68 -1.39
CA GLU A 77 -6.40 13.99 -2.19
C GLU A 77 -5.81 13.20 -3.38
N GLN A 78 -4.81 13.80 -4.05
CA GLN A 78 -4.11 13.15 -5.16
C GLN A 78 -3.36 11.89 -4.72
N ASN A 79 -2.77 11.87 -3.53
CA ASN A 79 -2.04 10.72 -3.01
C ASN A 79 -2.97 9.60 -2.59
N TYR A 80 -4.10 9.92 -1.94
CA TYR A 80 -5.13 8.93 -1.62
C TYR A 80 -5.67 8.26 -2.88
N ALA A 81 -6.04 9.05 -3.89
CA ALA A 81 -6.51 8.52 -5.17
C ALA A 81 -5.45 7.66 -5.87
N ASN A 82 -4.19 8.11 -5.87
CA ASN A 82 -3.07 7.35 -6.42
C ASN A 82 -2.86 6.03 -5.68
N PHE A 83 -2.95 6.04 -4.34
CA PHE A 83 -2.82 4.84 -3.52
C PHE A 83 -3.89 3.81 -3.87
N LEU A 84 -5.17 4.21 -3.91
CA LEU A 84 -6.27 3.33 -4.28
C LEU A 84 -6.11 2.75 -5.69
N HIS A 85 -5.63 3.58 -6.63
CA HIS A 85 -5.34 3.12 -7.99
C HIS A 85 -4.24 2.04 -7.99
N ILE A 86 -3.13 2.28 -7.28
CA ILE A 86 -2.02 1.35 -7.15
C ILE A 86 -2.46 0.05 -6.47
N PHE A 87 -3.26 0.13 -5.41
CA PHE A 87 -3.85 -1.00 -4.72
C PHE A 87 -4.68 -1.86 -5.68
N THR A 88 -5.63 -1.25 -6.37
CA THR A 88 -6.53 -1.94 -7.31
C THR A 88 -5.74 -2.63 -8.42
N GLN A 89 -4.79 -1.93 -9.04
CA GLN A 89 -3.93 -2.50 -10.09
C GLN A 89 -3.09 -3.68 -9.59
N SER A 90 -2.53 -3.57 -8.39
CA SER A 90 -1.68 -4.60 -7.81
C SER A 90 -2.48 -5.85 -7.42
N VAL A 91 -3.64 -5.67 -6.80
CA VAL A 91 -4.56 -6.76 -6.46
C VAL A 91 -5.06 -7.46 -7.73
N LEU A 92 -5.51 -6.73 -8.75
CA LEU A 92 -5.92 -7.32 -10.03
C LEU A 92 -4.79 -8.15 -10.65
N LYS A 93 -3.55 -7.66 -10.63
CA LYS A 93 -2.38 -8.40 -11.13
C LYS A 93 -2.10 -9.69 -10.34
N MET A 94 -2.34 -9.71 -9.03
CA MET A 94 -2.16 -10.91 -8.21
C MET A 94 -3.15 -12.02 -8.56
N PHE A 95 -4.37 -11.65 -8.94
CA PHE A 95 -5.44 -12.61 -9.26
C PHE A 95 -5.61 -12.88 -10.76
N THR A 96 -4.93 -12.12 -11.62
CA THR A 96 -4.92 -12.39 -13.06
C THR A 96 -3.82 -13.40 -13.37
N PRO A 97 -4.13 -14.57 -13.95
CA PRO A 97 -3.11 -15.53 -14.36
C PRO A 97 -2.19 -14.85 -15.38
N SER A 98 -0.90 -14.72 -15.05
CA SER A 98 0.09 -14.31 -16.04
C SER A 98 0.12 -15.39 -17.12
N LYS A 99 -0.36 -15.07 -18.33
CA LYS A 99 -0.10 -15.93 -19.50
C LYS A 99 1.42 -16.05 -19.61
N LYS A 100 1.95 -17.24 -19.34
CA LYS A 100 3.34 -17.58 -19.69
C LYS A 100 3.42 -17.51 -21.22
N ASN A 101 4.14 -16.54 -21.74
CA ASN A 101 4.69 -16.62 -23.10
C ASN A 101 5.97 -17.45 -23.06
#